data_AF-M0MFW4-F1
#
_entry.id   AF-M0MFW4-F1
#
_cell.length_a   1.000
_cell.length_b   1.000
_cell.length_c   1.000
_cell.angle_alpha   90.00
_cell.angle_beta   90.00
_cell.angle_gamma   90.00
#
_symmetry.space_group_name_H-M   'P 1'
#
loop_
_entity.id
_entity.type
_entity.pdbx_description
1 polymer ?
#
loop_
_entity_poly.entity_id
_entity_poly.type
_entity_poly.pdbx_seq_one_letter_code
_entity_poly.pdbx_strand_id
1 'polypeptide(L)'
;MLPITDLLSCTEPINEFESLSPEQQHHAKTYTTGLVAASNKTVAGIAREVIPSQGKRAVNKFLTEYDWDEDQVNHERLEELQ
;
A
#
# COMPACT_ATOMS: atom_id res chain seq x y z
N MET A 1 2.39 13.72 -15.24
CA MET A 1 1.35 13.79 -14.20
C MET A 1 1.96 14.45 -12.97
N LEU A 2 1.19 15.23 -12.21
CA LEU A 2 1.65 15.71 -10.90
C LEU A 2 1.79 14.51 -9.95
N PRO A 3 2.77 14.50 -9.04
CA PRO A 3 2.89 13.44 -8.04
C PRO A 3 1.70 13.48 -7.09
N ILE A 4 1.25 12.30 -6.65
CA ILE A 4 0.29 12.13 -5.57
C ILE A 4 1.06 12.33 -4.27
N THR A 5 0.83 13.46 -3.61
CA THR A 5 1.60 13.88 -2.44
C THR A 5 1.12 13.30 -1.13
N ASP A 6 -0.09 12.74 -1.12
CA ASP A 6 -0.78 12.25 0.07
C ASP A 6 -1.45 10.91 -0.22
N LEU A 7 -1.54 10.07 0.82
CA LEU A 7 -2.27 8.79 0.73
C LEU A 7 -3.77 9.09 0.67
N LEU A 8 -4.51 8.27 -0.08
CA LEU A 8 -5.95 8.44 -0.15
C LEU A 8 -6.59 8.10 1.20
N SER A 9 -7.59 8.89 1.61
CA SER A 9 -8.32 8.67 2.86
C SER A 9 -9.02 7.30 2.93
N CYS A 10 -9.34 6.70 1.79
CA CYS A 10 -9.88 5.33 1.74
C CYS A 10 -8.86 4.26 2.15
N THR A 11 -7.60 4.62 2.40
CA THR A 11 -6.58 3.73 2.93
C THR A 11 -6.39 3.84 4.44
N GLU A 12 -7.11 4.73 5.13
CA GLU A 12 -7.02 4.85 6.59
C GLU A 12 -7.38 3.58 7.38
N PRO A 13 -8.36 2.75 6.97
CA PRO A 13 -8.64 1.49 7.67
C PRO A 13 -7.43 0.55 7.81
N ILE A 14 -6.45 0.65 6.90
CA ILE A 14 -5.23 -0.17 6.94
C ILE A 14 -4.39 0.10 8.21
N ASN A 15 -4.57 1.22 8.89
CA ASN A 15 -3.86 1.49 10.15
C ASN A 15 -4.27 0.52 11.27
N GLU A 16 -5.47 -0.05 11.20
CA GLU A 16 -6.02 -0.97 12.21
C GLU A 16 -5.64 -2.44 11.95
N PHE A 17 -4.91 -2.72 10.87
CA PHE A 17 -4.51 -4.08 10.50
C PHE A 17 -3.37 -4.53 11.42
N GLU A 18 -3.71 -5.27 12.48
CA GLU A 18 -2.77 -5.80 13.47
C GLU A 18 -1.80 -6.81 12.85
N SER A 19 -2.20 -7.47 11.76
CA SER A 19 -1.36 -8.36 10.97
C SER A 19 -0.19 -7.69 10.26
N LEU A 20 -0.19 -6.35 10.17
CA LEU A 20 0.84 -5.57 9.48
C LEU A 20 1.61 -4.70 10.48
N SER A 21 2.94 -4.72 10.39
CA SER A 21 3.77 -3.71 11.06
C SER A 21 3.50 -2.30 10.52
N PRO A 22 3.83 -1.22 11.26
CA PRO A 22 3.64 0.15 10.77
C PRO A 22 4.31 0.44 9.41
N GLU A 23 5.46 -0.18 9.13
CA GLU A 23 6.14 -0.06 7.84
C GLU A 23 5.36 -0.77 6.71
N GLN A 24 4.83 -1.96 7.00
CA GLN A 24 3.97 -2.71 6.08
C GLN A 24 2.66 -1.97 5.81
N GLN A 25 2.03 -1.39 6.84
CA GLN A 25 0.83 -0.56 6.67
C GLN A 25 1.12 0.62 5.75
N HIS A 26 2.24 1.33 5.93
CA HIS A 26 2.63 2.43 5.05
C HIS A 26 2.81 1.98 3.58
N HIS A 27 3.45 0.83 3.36
CA HIS A 27 3.60 0.27 2.02
C HIS A 27 2.28 -0.20 1.41
N ALA A 28 1.40 -0.82 2.21
CA ALA A 28 0.06 -1.22 1.80
C ALA A 28 -0.79 -0.02 1.38
N LYS A 29 -0.79 1.07 2.17
CA LYS A 29 -1.48 2.32 1.83
C LYS A 29 -0.91 2.96 0.57
N THR A 30 0.42 2.99 0.43
CA THR A 30 1.10 3.52 -0.77
C THR A 30 0.71 2.75 -2.02
N TYR A 31 0.77 1.42 -1.95
CA TYR A 31 0.42 0.56 -3.08
C TYR A 31 -1.06 0.69 -3.45
N THR A 32 -1.95 0.65 -2.47
CA THR A 32 -3.41 0.80 -2.67
C THR A 32 -3.75 2.17 -3.26
N THR A 33 -3.14 3.25 -2.75
CA THR A 33 -3.27 4.59 -3.34
C THR A 33 -2.83 4.60 -4.81
N GLY A 34 -1.73 3.93 -5.14
CA GLY A 34 -1.26 3.80 -6.51
C GLY A 34 -2.22 3.05 -7.42
N LEU A 35 -2.75 1.93 -6.95
CA LEU A 35 -3.76 1.15 -7.66
C LEU A 35 -5.00 1.99 -8.01
N VAL A 36 -5.40 2.92 -7.14
CA VAL A 36 -6.54 3.80 -7.39
C VAL A 36 -6.15 5.00 -8.25
N ALA A 37 -5.16 5.79 -7.86
CA ALA A 37 -4.92 7.13 -8.39
C ALA A 37 -3.76 7.27 -9.39
N ALA A 38 -2.76 6.37 -9.40
CA ALA A 38 -1.61 6.53 -10.30
C ALA A 38 -2.00 6.34 -11.78
N SER A 39 -1.41 7.09 -12.70
CA SER A 39 -1.60 6.89 -14.14
C SER A 39 -0.95 5.60 -14.65
N ASN A 40 0.15 5.16 -14.03
CA ASN A 40 0.81 3.90 -14.31
C ASN A 40 0.73 2.94 -13.11
N LYS A 41 -0.05 1.86 -13.25
CA LYS A 41 -0.33 0.86 -12.20
C LYS A 41 0.79 -0.17 -11.98
N THR A 42 1.88 -0.11 -12.75
CA THR A 42 3.04 -0.95 -12.46
C THR A 42 3.69 -0.53 -11.15
N VAL A 43 4.35 -1.46 -10.44
CA VAL A 43 5.09 -1.15 -9.19
C VAL A 43 6.07 0.01 -9.40
N ALA A 44 6.72 0.07 -10.56
CA ALA A 44 7.65 1.16 -10.91
C ALA A 44 6.92 2.50 -11.12
N GLY A 45 5.75 2.49 -11.75
CA GLY A 45 4.90 3.67 -11.93
C GLY A 45 4.39 4.20 -10.60
N ILE A 46 3.80 3.33 -9.78
CA ILE A 46 3.29 3.65 -8.45
C ILE A 46 4.39 4.24 -7.56
N ALA A 47 5.57 3.61 -7.50
CA ALA A 47 6.67 4.12 -6.68
C ALA A 47 7.21 5.50 -7.12
N ARG A 48 6.99 5.87 -8.39
CA ARG A 48 7.36 7.18 -8.94
C ARG A 48 6.27 8.23 -8.74
N GLU A 49 5.00 7.81 -8.75
CA GLU A 49 3.84 8.70 -8.78
C GLU A 49 3.19 8.92 -7.41
N VAL A 50 3.27 7.96 -6.49
CA VAL A 50 2.72 8.06 -5.12
C VAL A 50 3.84 8.39 -4.15
N ILE A 51 3.61 9.42 -3.31
CA ILE A 51 4.45 10.00 -2.24
C ILE A 51 5.90 9.63 -2.48
N PRO A 52 6.74 10.48 -3.09
CA PRO A 52 8.04 10.10 -3.65
C PRO A 52 8.77 9.13 -2.71
N SER A 53 8.51 7.85 -2.95
CA SER A 53 8.65 6.85 -1.90
C SER A 53 10.13 6.48 -1.87
N GLN A 54 10.53 5.66 -0.90
CA GLN A 54 11.87 5.09 -0.78
C GLN A 54 12.34 4.23 -2.01
N GLY A 55 11.71 4.43 -3.17
CA GLY A 55 12.06 3.88 -4.47
C GLY A 55 11.28 2.61 -4.78
N LYS A 56 11.23 2.27 -6.08
CA LYS A 56 10.63 1.03 -6.63
C LYS A 56 10.98 -0.22 -5.82
N ARG A 57 12.21 -0.29 -5.28
CA ARG A 57 12.71 -1.43 -4.53
C ARG A 57 11.93 -1.68 -3.24
N ALA A 58 11.53 -0.64 -2.52
CA ALA A 58 10.80 -0.78 -1.26
C ALA A 58 9.41 -1.37 -1.49
N VAL A 59 8.65 -0.81 -2.43
CA VAL A 59 7.31 -1.33 -2.79
C VAL A 59 7.40 -2.76 -3.32
N ASN A 60 8.41 -3.07 -4.14
CA ASN A 60 8.58 -4.43 -4.63
C ASN A 60 8.90 -5.42 -3.49
N LYS A 61 9.79 -5.05 -2.56
CA LYS A 61 10.10 -5.89 -1.40
C LYS A 61 8.87 -6.15 -0.54
N PHE A 62 8.06 -5.12 -0.28
CA PHE A 62 6.80 -5.28 0.44
C PHE A 62 5.89 -6.33 -0.22
N LEU A 63 5.78 -6.31 -1.54
CA LEU A 63 4.90 -7.24 -2.28
C LEU A 63 5.47 -8.67 -2.42
N THR A 64 6.79 -8.87 -2.39
CA THR A 64 7.39 -10.15 -2.77
C THR A 64 8.31 -10.80 -1.73
N GLU A 65 8.82 -10.03 -0.77
CA GLU A 65 9.85 -10.49 0.18
C GLU A 65 9.40 -10.41 1.64
N TYR A 66 8.36 -9.65 1.95
CA TYR A 66 7.86 -9.53 3.32
C TYR A 66 6.99 -10.74 3.66
N ASP A 67 7.20 -11.29 4.85
CA ASP A 67 6.42 -12.42 5.38
C ASP A 67 5.22 -11.86 6.16
N TRP A 68 4.12 -11.61 5.47
CA TRP A 68 2.84 -11.23 6.06
C TRP A 68 1.86 -12.38 5.94
N ASP A 69 1.02 -12.56 6.96
CA ASP A 69 -0.01 -13.59 6.98
C ASP A 69 -1.14 -13.18 6.02
N GLU A 70 -1.14 -13.74 4.81
CA GLU A 70 -2.11 -13.40 3.76
C GLU A 70 -3.56 -13.70 4.18
N ASP A 71 -3.77 -14.78 4.93
CA ASP A 71 -5.09 -15.19 5.39
C ASP A 71 -5.62 -14.21 6.45
N GLN A 72 -4.78 -13.83 7.40
CA GLN A 72 -5.13 -12.86 8.44
C GLN A 72 -5.37 -11.46 7.86
N VAL A 73 -4.51 -10.98 6.94
CA VAL A 73 -4.71 -9.68 6.26
C VAL A 73 -6.03 -9.66 5.51
N ASN A 74 -6.38 -10.77 4.82
CA ASN A 74 -7.65 -10.84 4.11
C ASN A 74 -8.85 -10.95 5.06
N HIS A 75 -8.69 -11.59 6.22
CA HIS A 75 -9.71 -11.63 7.26
C HIS A 75 -10.02 -10.21 7.77
N GLU A 76 -9.01 -9.45 8.19
CA GLU A 76 -9.13 -8.05 8.63
C GLU A 76 -9.76 -7.17 7.55
N ARG A 77 -9.34 -7.33 6.28
CA ARG A 77 -9.96 -6.63 5.14
C ARG A 77 -11.45 -6.90 5.01
N LEU A 78 -11.90 -8.13 5.28
CA LEU A 78 -13.32 -8.49 5.19
C LEU A 78 -14.13 -7.95 6.36
N GLU A 79 -13.53 -7.83 7.55
CA GLU A 79 -14.17 -7.21 8.72
C GLU A 79 -14.44 -5.71 8.48
N GLU A 80 -13.51 -4.98 7.86
CA GLU A 80 -13.69 -3.57 7.49
C GLU A 80 -14.76 -3.31 6.41
N LEU A 81 -15.24 -4.35 5.72
CA LEU A 81 -16.25 -4.23 4.66
C LEU A 81 -17.68 -4.59 5.12
N GLN A 82 -17.86 -4.95 6.40
CA GLN A 82 -19.16 -5.30 7.00
C GLN A 82 -19.81 -4.12 7.71
#